data_AF-A0A1F6DGY3-F1
#
_entry.id   AF-A0A1F6DGY3-F1
#
_cell.length_a   1.000
_cell.length_b   1.000
_cell.length_c   1.000
_cell.angle_alpha   90.00
_cell.angle_beta   90.00
_cell.angle_gamma   90.00
#
_symmetry.space_group_name_H-M   'P 1'
#
loop_
_entity.id
_entity.type
_entity.pdbx_description
1 polymer ?
#
loop_
_entity_poly.entity_id
_entity_poly.type
_entity_poly.pdbx_seq_one_letter_code
_entity_poly.pdbx_strand_id
1 'polypeptide(L)'
;MPDPKDLQKTALGITRAVGSPVSIIIHSILFLASFGLAAWGLLDFDRMLLILTTVVSLEAIYLAIFIQMTINYQGQSIAEVQEDVGEIQEDVEELQEDVEEISEDVGEISEDVEEMSEEDAKEEAEGDKQEKAIAAIHSDLQRLLVDIEKLKNTKQQ
;
A
#
# COMPACT_ATOMS: atom_id res chain seq x y z
N MET A 1 -11.83 36.48 7.12
CA MET A 1 -10.81 35.98 8.08
C MET A 1 -9.73 35.33 7.23
N PRO A 2 -8.43 35.59 7.47
CA PRO A 2 -7.37 34.92 6.73
C PRO A 2 -7.47 33.40 6.91
N ASP A 3 -7.23 32.65 5.84
CA ASP A 3 -7.28 31.19 5.86
C ASP A 3 -6.15 30.66 6.78
N PRO A 4 -6.41 29.73 7.71
CA PRO A 4 -5.36 29.16 8.57
C PRO A 4 -4.18 28.60 7.77
N LYS A 5 -4.40 28.14 6.53
CA LYS A 5 -3.33 27.64 5.63
C LYS A 5 -2.40 28.75 5.10
N ASP A 6 -2.85 30.00 5.04
CA ASP A 6 -2.03 31.13 4.58
C ASP A 6 -1.14 31.67 5.70
N LEU A 7 -1.66 31.71 6.92
CA LEU A 7 -0.88 32.00 8.13
C LEU A 7 0.22 30.97 8.34
N GLN A 8 -0.06 29.70 8.03
CA GLN A 8 0.88 28.58 8.10
C GLN A 8 2.08 28.75 7.14
N LYS A 9 1.82 28.98 5.86
CA LYS A 9 2.89 29.17 4.85
C LYS A 9 3.80 30.34 5.22
N THR A 10 3.20 31.38 5.77
CA THR A 10 3.91 32.57 6.23
C THR A 10 4.79 32.26 7.44
N ALA A 11 4.24 31.60 8.47
CA ALA A 11 5.00 31.23 9.66
C ALA A 11 6.18 30.30 9.34
N LEU A 12 5.96 29.27 8.52
CA LEU A 12 6.99 28.33 8.08
C LEU A 12 8.06 28.98 7.21
N GLY A 13 7.66 29.90 6.33
CA GLY A 13 8.57 30.68 5.50
C GLY A 13 9.50 31.55 6.35
N ILE A 14 8.95 32.21 7.38
CA ILE A 14 9.71 33.08 8.28
C ILE A 14 10.68 32.26 9.14
N THR A 15 10.24 31.16 9.77
CA THR A 15 11.15 30.30 10.56
C THR A 15 12.28 29.74 9.72
N ARG A 16 12.00 29.33 8.48
CA ARG A 16 13.04 28.83 7.57
C ARG A 16 14.02 29.91 7.13
N ALA A 17 13.53 31.14 6.88
CA ALA A 17 14.38 32.26 6.53
C ALA A 17 15.29 32.68 7.69
N VAL A 18 14.74 32.82 8.90
CA VAL A 18 15.49 33.24 10.10
C VAL A 18 16.45 32.14 10.58
N GLY A 19 16.09 30.86 10.44
CA GLY A 19 16.96 29.72 10.78
C GLY A 19 18.04 29.39 9.74
N SER A 20 18.14 30.14 8.64
CA SER A 20 19.10 29.89 7.56
C SER A 20 20.54 30.28 7.95
N PRO A 21 21.58 29.59 7.43
CA PRO A 21 22.97 30.03 7.57
C PRO A 21 23.22 31.48 7.11
N VAL A 22 22.45 31.96 6.13
CA VAL A 22 22.51 33.36 5.67
C VAL A 22 22.09 34.34 6.77
N SER A 23 21.06 33.99 7.54
CA SER A 23 20.62 34.79 8.69
C SER A 23 21.73 34.92 9.72
N ILE A 24 22.44 33.82 10.03
CA ILE A 24 23.57 33.83 10.98
C ILE A 24 24.68 34.80 10.51
N ILE A 25 24.99 34.80 9.21
CA ILE A 25 25.99 35.73 8.64
C ILE A 25 25.52 37.19 8.76
N ILE A 26 24.26 37.49 8.42
CA ILE A 26 23.69 38.84 8.54
C ILE A 26 23.73 39.31 10.00
N HIS A 27 23.28 38.48 10.94
CA HIS A 27 23.29 38.80 12.37
C HIS A 27 24.71 39.03 12.91
N SER A 28 25.67 38.21 12.48
CA SER A 28 27.08 38.37 12.88
C SER A 28 27.67 39.69 12.39
N ILE A 29 27.36 40.08 11.15
CA ILE A 29 27.80 41.34 10.56
C ILE A 29 27.13 42.53 11.26
N LEU A 30 25.81 42.47 11.50
CA LEU A 30 25.06 43.53 12.20
C LEU A 30 25.62 43.75 13.60
N PHE A 31 25.89 42.68 14.34
CA PHE A 31 26.48 42.75 15.68
C PHE A 31 27.84 43.44 15.64
N LEU A 32 28.75 42.99 14.76
CA LEU A 32 30.07 43.62 14.59
C LEU A 32 29.97 45.09 14.18
N ALA A 33 29.04 45.43 13.28
CA ALA A 33 28.81 46.81 12.86
C ALA A 33 28.29 47.69 14.01
N SER A 34 27.39 47.18 14.85
CA SER A 34 26.87 47.89 16.02
C SER A 34 27.99 48.24 17.02
N PHE A 35 28.88 47.28 17.31
CA PHE A 35 30.05 47.52 18.15
C PHE A 35 31.08 48.44 17.49
N GLY A 36 31.28 48.32 16.17
CA GLY A 36 32.16 49.20 15.40
C GLY A 36 31.69 50.66 15.45
N LEU A 37 30.40 50.92 15.24
CA LEU A 37 29.81 52.27 15.31
C LEU A 37 29.98 52.90 16.70
N ALA A 38 29.82 52.11 17.77
CA ALA A 38 30.10 52.59 19.12
C ALA A 38 31.60 52.88 19.36
N ALA A 39 32.49 52.04 18.82
CA ALA A 39 33.94 52.22 18.95
C ALA A 39 34.46 53.48 18.22
N TRP A 40 33.83 53.89 17.12
CA TRP A 40 34.15 55.15 16.43
C TRP A 40 33.52 56.39 17.09
N GLY A 41 32.78 56.22 18.19
CA GLY A 41 32.14 57.33 18.91
C GLY A 41 30.92 57.93 18.21
N LEU A 42 30.36 57.25 17.19
CA LEU A 42 29.14 57.69 16.50
C LEU A 42 27.88 57.43 17.34
N LEU A 43 27.95 56.52 18.31
CA LEU A 43 26.84 56.15 19.18
C LEU A 43 27.37 55.83 20.58
N ASP A 44 26.69 56.33 21.62
CA ASP A 44 27.03 55.99 23.01
C ASP A 44 26.88 54.49 23.27
N PHE A 45 27.82 53.90 24.00
CA PHE A 45 27.85 52.47 24.26
C PHE A 45 26.58 51.96 24.95
N ASP A 46 26.07 52.68 25.96
CA ASP A 46 24.86 52.28 26.68
C ASP A 46 23.61 52.32 25.80
N ARG A 47 23.51 53.33 24.93
CA ARG A 47 22.40 53.47 23.98
C ARG A 47 22.46 52.40 22.91
N MET A 48 23.66 52.07 22.43
CA MET A 48 23.88 50.97 21.50
C MET A 48 23.42 49.65 22.10
N LEU A 49 23.84 49.31 23.32
CA LEU A 49 23.43 48.08 24.00
C LEU A 49 21.92 48.01 24.19
N LEU A 50 21.27 49.11 24.60
CA LEU A 50 19.82 49.16 24.75
C LEU A 50 19.09 48.88 23.44
N ILE A 51 19.52 49.48 22.33
CA ILE A 51 18.91 49.25 21.01
C ILE A 51 19.17 47.82 20.53
N LEU A 52 20.42 47.35 20.62
CA LEU A 52 20.81 46.03 20.14
C LEU A 52 20.07 44.93 20.90
N THR A 53 20.02 45.03 22.22
CA THR A 53 19.32 44.04 23.07
C THR A 53 17.80 44.08 22.86
N THR A 54 17.20 45.26 22.66
CA THR A 54 15.75 45.35 22.38
C THR A 54 15.40 44.77 21.01
N VAL A 55 16.21 45.02 19.98
CA VAL A 55 15.99 44.42 18.64
C VAL A 55 16.17 42.90 18.68
N VAL A 56 17.28 42.41 19.25
CA VAL A 56 17.56 40.96 19.34
C VAL A 56 16.53 40.23 20.21
N SER A 57 16.08 40.85 21.32
CA SER A 57 15.02 40.26 22.15
C SER A 57 13.66 40.22 21.46
N LEU A 58 13.30 41.25 20.68
CA LEU A 58 12.09 41.22 19.86
C LEU A 58 12.17 40.08 18.83
N GLU A 59 13.29 39.96 18.12
CA GLU A 59 13.51 38.87 17.17
C GLU A 59 13.36 37.49 17.83
N ALA A 60 13.95 37.30 19.01
CA ALA A 60 13.87 36.05 19.76
C ALA A 60 12.43 35.68 20.15
N ILE A 61 11.63 36.66 20.59
CA ILE A 61 10.22 36.44 20.94
C ILE A 61 9.41 36.09 19.67
N TYR A 62 9.61 36.81 18.56
CA TYR A 62 8.92 36.51 17.30
C TYR A 62 9.26 35.10 16.79
N LEU A 63 10.55 34.75 16.77
CA LEU A 63 10.99 33.42 16.33
C LEU A 63 10.40 32.32 17.21
N ALA A 64 10.37 32.50 18.54
CA ALA A 64 9.76 31.53 19.45
C ALA A 64 8.27 31.31 19.16
N ILE A 65 7.52 32.38 18.88
CA ILE A 65 6.08 32.28 18.53
C ILE A 65 5.91 31.55 17.19
N PHE A 66 6.70 31.87 16.17
CA PHE A 66 6.63 31.17 14.88
C PHE A 66 6.99 29.68 14.99
N ILE A 67 8.00 29.35 15.80
CA ILE A 67 8.36 27.95 16.10
C ILE A 67 7.19 27.26 16.80
N GLN A 68 6.59 27.87 17.82
CA GLN A 68 5.47 27.26 18.54
C GLN A 68 4.26 27.03 17.63
N MET A 69 3.92 27.99 16.76
CA MET A 69 2.86 27.81 15.76
C MET A 69 3.18 26.65 14.81
N THR A 70 4.43 26.54 14.37
CA THR A 70 4.87 25.44 13.49
C THR A 70 4.79 24.09 14.19
N ILE A 71 5.20 23.99 15.46
CA ILE A 71 5.14 22.75 16.26
C ILE A 71 3.69 22.33 16.51
N ASN A 72 2.82 23.25 16.91
CA ASN A 72 1.40 22.94 17.14
C ASN A 72 0.75 22.40 15.87
N TYR A 73 1.06 23.00 14.73
CA TYR A 73 0.58 22.53 13.44
C TYR A 73 1.13 21.15 13.08
N GLN A 74 2.44 20.94 13.24
CA GLN A 74 3.06 19.65 12.97
C GLN A 74 2.46 18.56 13.87
N GLY A 75 2.14 18.88 15.12
CA GLY A 75 1.40 17.98 16.02
C GLY A 75 0.02 17.60 15.48
N GLN A 76 -0.74 18.57 14.95
CA GLN A 76 -2.04 18.30 14.32
C GLN A 76 -1.89 17.45 13.05
N SER A 77 -0.95 17.77 12.17
CA SER A 77 -0.70 17.01 10.94
C SER A 77 -0.23 15.59 11.23
N ILE A 78 0.53 15.37 12.31
CA ILE A 78 0.90 14.02 12.76
C ILE A 78 -0.33 13.27 13.27
N ALA A 79 -1.23 13.92 13.99
CA ALA A 79 -2.46 13.28 14.45
C ALA A 79 -3.37 12.86 13.28
N GLU A 80 -3.52 13.70 12.25
CA GLU A 80 -4.23 13.38 11.01
C GLU A 80 -3.59 12.16 10.30
N VAL A 81 -2.27 12.17 10.12
CA VAL A 81 -1.57 11.01 9.53
C VAL A 81 -1.71 9.74 10.37
N GLN A 82 -1.82 9.85 11.70
CA GLN A 82 -2.05 8.69 12.56
C GLN A 82 -3.46 8.11 12.38
N GLU A 83 -4.46 8.96 12.17
CA GLU A 83 -5.82 8.55 11.84
C GLU A 83 -5.85 7.82 10.49
N ASP A 84 -5.26 8.41 9.44
CA ASP A 84 -5.13 7.77 8.12
C ASP A 84 -4.42 6.41 8.19
N VAL A 85 -3.36 6.29 8.99
CA VAL A 85 -2.64 5.02 9.20
C VAL A 85 -3.47 4.01 9.98
N GLY A 86 -4.39 4.47 10.84
CA GLY A 86 -5.36 3.62 11.52
C GLY A 86 -6.37 3.03 10.53
N GLU A 87 -6.95 3.86 9.67
CA GLU A 87 -7.89 3.43 8.62
C GLU A 87 -7.23 2.41 7.67
N ILE A 88 -6.00 2.68 7.20
CA ILE A 88 -5.25 1.73 6.35
C ILE A 88 -5.02 0.38 7.04
N GLN A 89 -4.85 0.35 8.36
CA GLN A 89 -4.69 -0.92 9.08
C GLN A 89 -5.98 -1.73 9.09
N GLU A 90 -7.13 -1.08 9.27
CA GLU A 90 -8.45 -1.71 9.19
C GLU A 90 -8.70 -2.29 7.79
N ASP A 91 -8.43 -1.50 6.74
CA ASP A 91 -8.53 -1.97 5.34
C ASP A 91 -7.62 -3.19 5.07
N VAL A 92 -6.43 -3.23 5.67
CA VAL A 92 -5.49 -4.35 5.52
C VAL A 92 -5.93 -5.60 6.29
N GLU A 93 -6.66 -5.45 7.39
CA GLU A 93 -7.28 -6.57 8.11
C GLU A 93 -8.45 -7.15 7.30
N GLU A 94 -9.33 -6.31 6.76
CA GLU A 94 -10.44 -6.75 5.88
C GLU A 94 -9.91 -7.51 4.65
N LEU A 95 -8.88 -6.97 3.99
CA LEU A 95 -8.25 -7.64 2.84
C LEU A 95 -7.58 -8.98 3.22
N GLN A 96 -7.15 -9.18 4.46
CA GLN A 96 -6.62 -10.47 4.90
C GLN A 96 -7.73 -11.51 5.05
N GLU A 97 -8.88 -11.12 5.59
CA GLU A 97 -10.07 -11.97 5.66
C GLU A 97 -10.53 -12.39 4.26
N ASP A 98 -10.61 -11.44 3.32
CA ASP A 98 -10.96 -11.74 1.91
C ASP A 98 -9.98 -12.73 1.26
N VAL A 99 -8.68 -12.62 1.55
CA VAL A 99 -7.65 -13.52 1.02
C VAL A 99 -7.75 -14.92 1.63
N GLU A 100 -8.14 -15.02 2.90
CA GLU A 100 -8.39 -16.31 3.55
C GLU A 100 -9.61 -17.00 2.93
N GLU A 101 -10.72 -16.28 2.72
CA GLU A 101 -11.92 -16.80 2.03
C GLU A 101 -11.60 -17.28 0.61
N ILE A 102 -10.88 -16.48 -0.19
CA ILE A 102 -10.44 -16.89 -1.53
C ILE A 102 -9.55 -18.14 -1.48
N SER A 103 -8.72 -18.28 -0.44
CA SER A 103 -7.85 -19.45 -0.29
C SER A 103 -8.65 -20.72 0.02
N GLU A 104 -9.73 -20.61 0.79
CA GLU A 104 -10.68 -21.70 1.01
C GLU A 104 -11.40 -22.08 -0.29
N ASP A 105 -11.95 -21.10 -1.01
CA ASP A 105 -12.62 -21.31 -2.31
C ASP A 105 -11.72 -22.04 -3.33
N VAL A 106 -10.44 -21.66 -3.41
CA VAL A 106 -9.47 -22.31 -4.29
C VAL A 106 -9.18 -23.75 -3.85
N GLY A 107 -9.22 -24.02 -2.55
CA GLY A 107 -9.14 -25.38 -1.99
C GLY A 107 -10.31 -26.24 -2.46
N GLU A 108 -11.54 -25.76 -2.28
CA GLU A 108 -12.75 -26.48 -2.70
C GLU A 108 -12.76 -26.75 -4.21
N ILE A 109 -12.43 -25.75 -5.04
CA ILE A 109 -12.33 -25.92 -6.49
C ILE A 109 -11.27 -26.97 -6.86
N SER A 110 -10.17 -27.06 -6.09
CA SER A 110 -9.13 -28.07 -6.36
C SER A 110 -9.65 -29.48 -6.07
N GLU A 111 -10.41 -29.66 -4.99
CA GLU A 111 -11.07 -30.94 -4.68
C GLU A 111 -12.09 -31.32 -5.75
N ASP A 112 -12.94 -30.39 -6.17
CA ASP A 112 -13.93 -30.61 -7.25
C ASP A 112 -13.26 -31.06 -8.56
N VAL A 113 -12.11 -30.47 -8.92
CA VAL A 113 -11.34 -30.84 -10.11
C VAL A 113 -10.74 -32.24 -9.99
N GLU A 114 -10.27 -32.64 -8.80
CA GLU A 114 -9.79 -34.00 -8.55
C GLU A 114 -10.94 -35.02 -8.69
N GLU A 115 -12.11 -34.74 -8.10
CA GLU A 115 -13.29 -35.62 -8.20
C GLU A 115 -13.75 -35.79 -9.64
N MET A 116 -13.86 -34.69 -10.40
CA MET A 116 -14.20 -34.75 -11.83
C MET A 116 -13.21 -35.59 -12.62
N SER A 117 -11.91 -35.44 -12.34
CA SER A 117 -10.88 -36.24 -13.02
C SER A 117 -10.98 -37.73 -12.69
N GLU A 118 -11.40 -38.10 -11.48
CA GLU A 118 -11.66 -39.50 -11.13
C GLU A 118 -12.92 -40.04 -11.80
N GLU A 119 -13.97 -39.25 -11.92
CA GLU A 119 -15.20 -39.62 -12.62
C GLU A 119 -14.93 -39.86 -14.11
N ASP A 120 -14.22 -38.94 -14.77
CA ASP A 120 -13.82 -39.08 -16.18
C ASP A 120 -13.05 -40.39 -16.41
N ALA A 121 -12.11 -40.72 -15.52
CA ALA A 121 -11.33 -41.96 -15.59
C ALA A 121 -12.20 -43.22 -15.39
N LYS A 122 -13.22 -43.15 -14.52
CA LYS A 122 -14.18 -44.25 -14.32
C LYS A 122 -15.07 -44.44 -15.56
N GLU A 123 -15.59 -43.35 -16.12
CA GLU A 123 -16.42 -43.40 -17.34
C GLU A 123 -15.64 -43.98 -18.53
N GLU A 124 -14.39 -43.56 -18.73
CA GLU A 124 -13.53 -44.10 -19.79
C GLU A 124 -13.32 -45.62 -19.61
N ALA A 125 -13.04 -46.07 -18.37
CA ALA A 125 -12.88 -47.49 -18.07
C ALA A 125 -14.18 -48.31 -18.26
N GLU A 126 -15.35 -47.74 -18.03
CA GLU A 126 -16.64 -48.40 -18.32
C GLU A 126 -16.93 -48.47 -19.81
N GLY A 127 -16.65 -47.39 -20.56
CA GLY A 127 -16.74 -47.36 -22.01
C GLY A 127 -15.90 -48.47 -22.67
N ASP A 128 -14.65 -48.60 -22.23
CA ASP A 128 -13.72 -49.65 -22.66
C ASP A 128 -14.26 -51.07 -22.42
N LYS A 129 -14.91 -51.31 -21.28
CA LYS A 129 -15.52 -52.61 -20.95
C LYS A 129 -16.72 -52.88 -21.83
N GLN A 130 -17.58 -51.88 -22.07
CA GLN A 130 -18.73 -52.01 -22.95
C GLN A 130 -18.29 -52.31 -24.39
N GLU A 131 -17.28 -51.63 -24.91
CA GLU A 131 -16.76 -51.87 -26.25
C GLU A 131 -16.27 -53.32 -26.41
N LYS A 132 -15.48 -53.82 -25.44
CA LYS A 132 -15.02 -55.22 -25.41
C LYS A 132 -16.17 -56.22 -25.34
N ALA A 133 -17.20 -55.94 -24.54
CA ALA A 133 -18.38 -56.79 -24.42
C ALA A 133 -19.18 -56.84 -25.74
N ILE A 134 -19.37 -55.70 -26.40
CA ILE A 134 -20.04 -55.61 -27.71
C ILE A 134 -19.24 -56.38 -28.77
N ALA A 135 -17.92 -56.23 -28.80
CA ALA A 135 -17.05 -56.96 -29.72
C ALA A 135 -17.15 -58.49 -29.54
N ALA A 136 -17.21 -58.95 -28.29
CA ALA A 136 -17.39 -60.38 -27.96
C ALA A 136 -18.76 -60.90 -28.44
N ILE A 137 -19.85 -60.18 -28.16
CA ILE A 137 -21.20 -60.54 -28.62
C ILE A 137 -21.26 -60.60 -30.15
N HIS A 138 -20.65 -59.64 -30.84
CA HIS A 138 -20.59 -59.62 -32.30
C HIS A 138 -19.88 -60.86 -32.87
N SER A 139 -18.75 -61.25 -32.29
CA SER A 139 -18.03 -62.48 -32.64
C SER A 139 -18.90 -63.74 -32.42
N ASP A 140 -19.59 -63.83 -31.29
CA ASP A 140 -20.45 -64.96 -30.97
C ASP A 140 -21.63 -65.08 -31.94
N LEU A 141 -22.26 -63.96 -32.31
CA LEU A 141 -23.32 -63.93 -33.33
C LEU A 141 -22.82 -64.40 -34.71
N GLN A 142 -21.63 -63.98 -35.12
CA GLN A 142 -21.03 -64.46 -36.38
C GLN A 142 -20.82 -65.98 -36.36
N ARG A 143 -20.34 -66.51 -35.22
CA ARG A 143 -20.13 -67.95 -35.06
C ARG A 143 -21.45 -68.73 -35.11
N LEU A 144 -22.50 -68.24 -34.44
CA LEU A 144 -23.84 -68.84 -34.47
C LEU A 144 -24.42 -68.84 -35.88
N LEU A 145 -24.24 -67.77 -36.66
CA LEU A 145 -24.67 -67.72 -38.06
C LEU A 145 -24.02 -68.82 -38.91
N VAL A 146 -22.70 -68.99 -38.76
CA VAL A 146 -21.95 -70.06 -39.45
C VAL A 146 -22.44 -71.45 -39.02
N ASP A 147 -22.70 -71.65 -37.73
CA ASP A 147 -23.18 -72.94 -37.22
C ASP A 147 -24.61 -73.24 -37.70
N ILE A 148 -25.49 -72.25 -37.78
CA ILE A 148 -26.83 -72.37 -38.38
C ILE A 148 -26.74 -72.74 -39.86
N GLU A 149 -25.84 -72.11 -40.62
CA GLU A 149 -25.64 -72.39 -42.04
C GLU A 149 -25.18 -73.84 -42.26
N LYS A 150 -24.25 -74.33 -41.44
CA LYS A 150 -23.82 -75.75 -41.46
C LYS A 150 -24.99 -76.69 -41.16
N LEU A 151 -25.79 -76.41 -40.14
CA LEU A 151 -26.95 -77.25 -39.77
C LEU A 151 -28.02 -77.27 -40.87
N LYS A 152 -28.24 -76.16 -41.57
CA LYS A 152 -29.17 -76.07 -42.71
C LYS A 152 -28.70 -76.96 -43.87
N ASN A 153 -27.41 -76.95 -44.17
CA ASN A 153 -26.83 -77.76 -45.25
C ASN A 153 -26.89 -79.27 -44.94
N THR A 154 -26.69 -79.67 -43.69
CA THR A 154 -26.78 -81.08 -43.26
C THR A 154 -28.21 -81.63 -43.31
N LYS A 155 -29.25 -80.80 -43.23
CA LYS A 155 -30.66 -81.21 -43.31
C LYS A 155 -31.22 -81.29 -44.75
N GLN A 156 -30.46 -80.86 -45.76
CA GLN A 156 -30.88 -80.90 -47.18
C GLN A 156 -30.29 -82.10 -47.96
N GLN A 157 -29.52 -82.97 -47.31
CA GLN A 157 -29.12 -84.29 -47.81
C GLN A 157 -29.99 -85.38 -47.15
#